data_AF-A0A9P8EZU8-F1
#
_entry.id   AF-A0A9P8EZU8-F1
#
_cell.length_a   1.000
_cell.length_b   1.000
_cell.length_c   1.000
_cell.angle_alpha   90.00
_cell.angle_beta   90.00
_cell.angle_gamma   90.00
#
_symmetry.space_group_name_H-M   'P 1'
#
loop_
_entity.id
_entity.type
_entity.pdbx_description
1 polymer ?
#
loop_
_entity_poly.entity_id
_entity_poly.type
_entity_poly.pdbx_seq_one_letter_code
_entity_poly.pdbx_strand_id
1 'polypeptide(L)'
;MDKAEIFGDLAPWAEPAWYTTLASPYYNDSHRELRKAIRSYVDKHVLPYEEEWEENGQVPKEATLGFVKAGLVLQDFPRKYRDKANVQYIGGVAPEGTIDIC
;
A
#
# COMPACT_ATOMS: atom_id res chain seq x y z
N MET A 1 4.58 2.97 -25.90
CA MET A 1 3.68 2.34 -24.93
C MET A 1 4.54 1.35 -24.19
N ASP A 2 5.12 1.82 -23.08
CA ASP A 2 6.15 1.07 -22.37
C ASP A 2 5.56 -0.22 -21.81
N LYS A 3 6.31 -1.32 -21.95
CA LYS A 3 5.84 -2.66 -21.55
C LYS A 3 5.49 -2.63 -20.05
N ALA A 4 4.33 -3.16 -19.71
CA ALA A 4 3.96 -3.36 -18.30
C ALA A 4 5.02 -4.25 -17.63
N GLU A 5 5.62 -3.75 -16.55
CA GLU A 5 6.52 -4.54 -15.70
C GLU A 5 5.71 -5.68 -15.08
N ILE A 6 6.14 -6.92 -15.30
CA ILE A 6 5.51 -8.11 -14.73
C ILE A 6 5.66 -8.06 -13.21
N PHE A 7 4.55 -8.07 -12.49
CA PHE A 7 4.50 -8.00 -11.02
C PHE A 7 3.52 -9.03 -10.46
N GLY A 8 3.77 -9.52 -9.25
CA GLY A 8 2.88 -10.45 -8.55
C GLY A 8 3.01 -11.90 -9.00
N ASP A 9 2.01 -12.71 -8.65
CA ASP A 9 1.93 -14.13 -9.07
C ASP A 9 1.48 -14.26 -10.53
N LEU A 10 2.10 -15.19 -11.25
CA LEU A 10 1.80 -15.52 -12.65
C LEU A 10 0.72 -16.58 -12.80
N ALA A 11 0.25 -17.17 -11.70
CA ALA A 11 -0.87 -18.08 -11.71
C ALA A 11 -2.09 -17.41 -12.37
N PRO A 12 -2.85 -18.13 -13.22
CA PRO A 12 -4.01 -17.56 -13.88
C PRO A 12 -4.99 -16.97 -12.87
N TRP A 13 -5.37 -15.71 -13.07
CA TRP A 13 -6.33 -14.97 -12.23
C TRP A 13 -5.87 -14.65 -10.80
N ALA A 14 -4.62 -14.91 -10.45
CA ALA A 14 -4.07 -14.54 -9.14
C ALA A 14 -3.86 -13.03 -9.00
N GLU A 15 -3.65 -12.33 -10.12
CA GLU A 15 -3.38 -10.90 -10.15
C GLU A 15 -4.22 -10.15 -11.20
N PRO A 16 -4.42 -8.83 -11.04
CA PRO A 16 -5.12 -8.01 -12.03
C PRO A 16 -4.46 -8.05 -13.41
N ALA A 17 -5.27 -8.04 -14.48
CA ALA A 17 -4.78 -8.12 -15.86
C ALA A 17 -3.75 -7.02 -16.22
N TRP A 18 -3.76 -5.88 -15.52
CA TRP A 18 -2.84 -4.79 -15.76
C TRP A 18 -1.42 -5.01 -15.21
N TYR A 19 -1.22 -6.06 -14.42
CA TYR A 19 0.13 -6.44 -13.94
C TYR A 19 0.96 -7.13 -15.02
N THR A 20 0.33 -7.75 -16.01
CA THR A 20 1.03 -8.65 -16.95
C THR A 20 0.68 -8.41 -18.41
N THR A 21 -0.56 -8.03 -18.73
CA THR A 21 -1.09 -8.20 -20.08
C THR A 21 -1.48 -6.88 -20.75
N LEU A 22 -2.05 -5.93 -20.00
CA LEU A 22 -2.62 -4.71 -20.57
C LEU A 22 -2.18 -3.46 -19.80
N ALA A 23 -1.75 -2.42 -20.49
CA ALA A 23 -1.58 -1.12 -19.84
C ALA A 23 -2.97 -0.56 -19.49
N SER A 24 -3.19 -0.23 -18.21
CA SER A 24 -4.42 0.40 -17.76
C SER A 24 -4.36 1.92 -18.04
N PRO A 25 -5.42 2.54 -18.57
CA PRO A 25 -5.49 4.00 -18.72
C PRO A 25 -5.64 4.73 -17.38
N TYR A 26 -5.95 4.02 -16.29
CA TYR A 26 -6.20 4.59 -14.97
C TYR A 26 -4.99 4.52 -14.03
N TYR A 27 -3.98 3.69 -14.33
CA TYR A 27 -2.83 3.47 -13.45
C TYR A 27 -1.54 4.00 -14.08
N ASN A 28 -0.93 4.97 -13.41
CA ASN A 28 0.38 5.52 -13.75
C ASN A 28 1.47 4.96 -12.81
N ASP A 29 2.68 5.53 -12.89
CA ASP A 29 3.84 5.06 -12.12
C ASP A 29 3.68 5.26 -10.61
N SER A 30 3.04 6.34 -10.15
CA SER A 30 2.83 6.56 -8.71
C SER A 30 1.95 5.45 -8.11
N HIS A 31 0.89 5.04 -8.82
CA HIS A 31 0.06 3.91 -8.40
C HIS A 31 0.84 2.60 -8.32
N ARG A 32 1.76 2.37 -9.27
CA ARG A 32 2.61 1.17 -9.30
C ARG A 32 3.55 1.12 -8.09
N GLU A 33 4.18 2.24 -7.76
CA GLU A 33 5.06 2.37 -6.60
C GLU A 33 4.29 2.26 -5.28
N LEU A 34 3.12 2.89 -5.19
CA LEU A 34 2.25 2.79 -4.02
C LEU A 34 1.88 1.32 -3.75
N ARG A 35 1.39 0.62 -4.78
CA ARG A 35 1.08 -0.82 -4.73
C ARG A 35 2.29 -1.63 -4.22
N LYS A 36 3.47 -1.41 -4.81
CA LYS A 36 4.70 -2.15 -4.47
C LYS A 36 5.09 -1.94 -3.02
N ALA A 37 5.00 -0.72 -2.51
CA ALA A 37 5.29 -0.40 -1.12
C ALA A 37 4.30 -1.07 -0.16
N ILE A 38 3.00 -1.05 -0.48
CA ILE A 38 1.95 -1.73 0.32
C ILE A 38 2.20 -3.24 0.34
N ARG A 39 2.38 -3.88 -0.82
CA ARG A 39 2.66 -5.32 -0.92
C ARG A 39 3.88 -5.70 -0.08
N SER A 40 4.99 -4.97 -0.24
CA SER A 40 6.20 -5.25 0.56
C SER A 40 5.96 -5.10 2.07
N TYR A 41 5.08 -4.21 2.52
CA TYR A 41 4.79 -4.07 3.94
C TYR A 41 3.99 -5.27 4.46
N VAL A 42 2.92 -5.63 3.74
CA VAL A 42 2.03 -6.75 4.11
C VAL A 42 2.81 -8.06 4.16
N ASP A 43 3.62 -8.34 3.14
CA ASP A 43 4.40 -9.57 3.05
C ASP A 43 5.42 -9.73 4.20
N LYS A 44 5.93 -8.61 4.74
CA LYS A 44 6.97 -8.62 5.78
C LYS A 44 6.41 -8.52 7.20
N HIS A 45 5.30 -7.81 7.38
CA HIS A 45 4.83 -7.40 8.70
C HIS A 45 3.45 -7.94 9.06
N VAL A 46 2.71 -8.54 8.12
CA VAL A 46 1.36 -9.04 8.33
C VAL A 46 1.27 -10.53 8.03
N LEU A 47 1.54 -10.94 6.78
CA LEU A 47 1.36 -12.34 6.35
C LEU A 47 2.05 -13.38 7.25
N PRO A 48 3.29 -13.16 7.74
CA PRO A 48 3.96 -14.16 8.58
C PRO A 48 3.27 -14.43 9.93
N TYR A 49 2.34 -13.56 10.34
CA TYR A 49 1.72 -13.59 11.67
C TYR A 49 0.19 -13.73 11.62
N GLU A 50 -0.40 -13.80 10.42
CA GLU A 50 -1.86 -13.70 10.27
C GLU A 50 -2.62 -14.86 10.95
N GLU A 51 -2.11 -16.09 10.82
CA GLU A 51 -2.70 -17.28 11.44
C GLU A 51 -2.70 -17.16 12.98
N GLU A 52 -1.57 -16.75 13.57
CA GLU A 52 -1.46 -16.55 15.02
C GLU A 52 -2.43 -15.48 15.52
N TRP A 53 -2.60 -14.39 14.77
CA TRP A 53 -3.50 -13.31 15.17
C TRP A 53 -4.97 -13.71 15.04
N GLU A 54 -5.31 -14.52 14.03
CA GLU A 54 -6.65 -15.08 13.88
C GLU A 54 -6.98 -16.04 15.02
N GLU A 55 -6.07 -16.97 15.35
CA GLU A 55 -6.25 -17.90 16.48
C GLU A 55 -6.41 -17.18 17.83
N ASN A 56 -5.63 -16.12 18.05
CA ASN A 56 -5.71 -15.30 19.26
C ASN A 56 -6.89 -14.31 19.24
N GLY A 57 -7.56 -14.13 18.10
CA GLY A 57 -8.68 -13.21 17.90
C GLY A 57 -8.31 -11.72 18.00
N GLN A 58 -7.03 -11.36 17.91
CA GLN A 58 -6.58 -9.96 18.00
C GLN A 58 -5.23 -9.73 17.31
N VAL A 59 -5.07 -8.51 16.78
CA VAL A 59 -3.78 -8.02 16.27
C VAL A 59 -2.99 -7.38 17.42
N PRO A 60 -1.71 -7.71 17.62
CA PRO A 60 -0.87 -7.07 18.63
C PRO A 60 -0.79 -5.55 18.44
N LYS A 61 -0.86 -4.82 19.55
CA LYS A 61 -0.82 -3.34 19.54
C LYS A 61 0.43 -2.80 18.83
N GLU A 62 1.55 -3.49 18.94
CA GLU A 62 2.79 -3.10 18.27
C GLU A 62 2.67 -3.17 16.74
N ALA A 63 2.03 -4.21 16.20
CA ALA A 63 1.77 -4.32 14.77
C ALA A 63 0.82 -3.19 14.29
N THR A 64 -0.20 -2.85 15.07
CA THR A 64 -1.07 -1.69 14.79
C THR A 64 -0.28 -0.38 14.74
N LEU A 65 0.62 -0.15 15.70
CA LEU A 65 1.47 1.03 15.72
C LEU A 65 2.46 1.06 14.55
N GLY A 66 3.00 -0.09 14.17
CA GLY A 66 3.82 -0.26 12.97
C GLY A 66 3.05 0.16 11.72
N PHE A 67 1.81 -0.31 11.58
CA PHE A 67 0.92 0.00 10.45
C PHE A 67 0.62 1.50 10.35
N VAL A 68 0.38 2.15 11.50
CA VAL A 68 0.19 3.60 11.57
C VAL A 68 1.45 4.35 11.15
N LYS A 69 2.62 3.97 11.69
CA LYS A 69 3.91 4.63 11.39
C LYS A 69 4.36 4.42 9.95
N ALA A 70 4.06 3.27 9.37
CA ALA A 70 4.33 2.97 7.97
C ALA A 70 3.50 3.84 7.00
N GLY A 71 2.53 4.59 7.53
CA GLY A 71 1.78 5.55 6.75
C GLY A 71 0.60 4.95 6.00
N LEU A 72 0.19 3.71 6.34
CA LEU A 72 -0.94 3.02 5.71
C LEU A 72 -2.29 3.60 6.13
N VAL A 73 -2.34 4.23 7.29
CA VAL A 73 -3.50 5.00 7.75
C VAL A 73 -3.47 6.43 7.20
N LEU A 74 -4.65 7.05 7.13
CA LEU A 74 -4.80 8.48 6.83
C LEU A 74 -4.37 8.87 5.40
N GLN A 75 -4.46 7.99 4.39
CA GLN A 75 -4.06 8.33 3.01
C GLN A 75 -4.70 9.64 2.52
N ASP A 76 -5.99 9.82 2.79
CA ASP A 76 -6.79 10.97 2.36
C ASP A 76 -6.64 12.20 3.26
N PHE A 77 -5.88 12.12 4.36
CA PHE A 77 -5.72 13.26 5.25
C PHE A 77 -4.82 14.33 4.61
N PRO A 78 -5.21 15.62 4.73
CA PRO A 78 -4.38 16.73 4.29
C PRO A 78 -2.98 16.66 4.88
N ARG A 79 -1.97 16.92 4.05
CA ARG A 79 -0.56 16.83 4.40
C ARG A 79 -0.20 17.64 5.66
N LYS A 80 -0.82 18.81 5.83
CA LYS A 80 -0.66 19.70 7.01
C LYS A 80 -0.90 19.03 8.36
N TYR A 81 -1.75 18.00 8.43
CA TYR A 81 -2.03 17.27 9.66
C TYR A 81 -1.14 16.05 9.82
N ARG A 82 -0.79 15.39 8.71
CA ARG A 82 0.12 14.24 8.69
C ARG A 82 1.53 14.62 9.15
N ASP A 83 2.06 15.75 8.69
CA ASP A 83 3.40 16.23 9.06
C ASP A 83 3.51 16.49 10.57
N LYS A 84 2.45 17.02 11.20
CA LYS A 84 2.38 17.25 12.65
C LYS A 84 2.38 15.95 13.45
N ALA A 85 1.82 14.88 12.89
CA ALA A 85 1.78 13.56 13.50
C ALA A 85 3.07 12.74 13.28
N ASN A 86 4.04 13.27 12.52
CA ASN A 86 5.28 12.58 12.15
C ASN A 86 5.04 11.20 11.50
N VAL A 87 4.00 11.10 10.66
CA VAL A 87 3.67 9.90 9.90
C VAL A 87 4.01 10.15 8.43
N GLN A 88 4.76 9.26 7.79
CA GLN A 88 5.11 9.42 6.38
C GLN A 88 4.05 8.80 5.46
N TYR A 89 4.15 9.02 4.15
CA TYR A 89 3.42 8.22 3.16
C TYR A 89 4.14 6.88 2.99
N ILE A 90 3.38 5.81 2.80
CA ILE A 90 3.98 4.50 2.55
C ILE A 90 4.81 4.55 1.25
N GLY A 91 6.05 4.06 1.31
CA GLY A 91 6.99 4.12 0.19
C GLY A 91 7.37 5.54 -0.26
N GLY A 92 7.01 6.59 0.50
CA GLY A 92 7.21 7.98 0.12
C GLY A 92 6.29 8.45 -1.04
N VAL A 93 5.29 7.66 -1.41
CA VAL A 93 4.39 7.97 -2.53
C VAL A 93 3.23 8.83 -2.03
N ALA A 94 3.29 10.13 -2.29
CA ALA A 94 2.20 11.04 -1.99
C ALA A 94 1.10 10.95 -3.08
N PRO A 95 -0.18 11.19 -2.73
CA PRO A 95 -1.26 11.26 -3.72
C PRO A 95 -1.00 12.37 -4.74
N GLU A 96 -1.38 12.10 -5.99
CA GLU A 96 -1.27 13.07 -7.07
C GLU A 96 -2.34 14.15 -6.92
N GLY A 97 -1.90 15.39 -6.70
CA GLY A 97 -2.77 16.53 -6.45
C GLY A 97 -3.06 16.75 -4.97
N THR A 98 -3.23 18.01 -4.59
CA THR A 98 -3.67 18.38 -3.24
C THR A 98 -5.16 18.07 -3.14
N ILE A 99 -5.51 16.94 -2.53
CA ILE A 99 -6.87 16.75 -2.01
C ILE A 99 -6.98 17.65 -0.76
N ASP A 100 -7.15 18.95 -0.99
CA ASP A 100 -7.57 19.91 0.04
C ASP A 100 -9.08 19.76 0.19
N ILE A 101 -9.49 18.74 0.95
CA ILE A 101 -10.86 18.68 1.46
C ILE A 101 -10.93 19.76 2.55
N CYS A 102 -11.38 20.95 2.15
CA CYS A 102 -11.88 21.97 3.06
C CYS A 102 -13.21 21.53 3.64
#